data_AF-B5I5I6-F1
#
_entry.id   AF-B5I5I6-F1
#
_cell.length_a   1.000
_cell.length_b   1.000
_cell.length_c   1.000
_cell.angle_alpha   90.00
_cell.angle_beta   90.00
_cell.angle_gamma   90.00
#
_symmetry.space_group_name_H-M   'P 1'
#
loop_
_entity.id
_entity.type
_entity.pdbx_description
1 polymer ?
#
loop_
_entity_poly.entity_id
_entity_poly.type
_entity_poly.pdbx_seq_one_letter_code
_entity_poly.pdbx_strand_id
1 'polypeptide(L)'
;MAKILPVPSRAVSIRGCAVRVGGETDSQEEMDMQYYLLNVMQPGWDEVPAPEELAEIGKRLDAFHQELREAGAWVFAGGLHNPDSSTVLRPRDGDVLITDGPYAEGKEQLGGLCIVKAPDLDAALEWGRKAALATTLPIEVRPFQHQSED
;
A
#
# COMPACT_ATOMS: atom_id res chain seq x y z
N MET A 1 -55.61 59.92 4.55
CA MET A 1 -56.56 59.07 5.30
C MET A 1 -56.86 57.82 4.50
N ALA A 2 -56.25 56.69 4.84
CA ALA A 2 -56.67 55.36 4.37
C ALA A 2 -56.22 54.32 5.41
N LYS A 3 -57.11 53.36 5.66
CA LYS A 3 -57.27 52.50 6.84
C LYS A 3 -56.08 51.56 7.16
N ILE A 4 -55.81 51.41 8.46
CA ILE A 4 -55.16 50.25 9.09
C ILE A 4 -56.26 49.28 9.56
N LEU A 5 -56.11 47.99 9.26
CA LEU A 5 -56.70 46.84 9.96
C LEU A 5 -55.72 45.63 9.86
N PRO A 6 -55.75 44.65 10.79
CA PRO A 6 -54.51 44.06 11.33
C PRO A 6 -54.29 42.54 11.06
N VAL A 7 -53.17 42.04 11.62
CA VAL A 7 -52.74 40.66 12.03
C VAL A 7 -52.36 39.62 10.95
N PRO A 8 -51.58 38.54 11.24
CA PRO A 8 -50.92 38.09 12.48
C PRO A 8 -49.42 37.70 12.36
N SER A 9 -48.92 37.24 13.52
CA SER A 9 -47.56 36.86 13.93
C SER A 9 -46.92 35.64 13.23
N ARG A 10 -45.60 35.56 13.42
CA ARG A 10 -44.59 34.60 12.94
C ARG A 10 -45.01 33.13 12.99
N ALA A 11 -44.62 32.39 11.94
CA ALA A 11 -44.17 31.01 12.05
C ALA A 11 -42.77 30.90 11.42
N VAL A 12 -41.79 30.51 12.24
CA VAL A 12 -40.44 30.13 11.81
C VAL A 12 -40.57 28.81 11.06
N SER A 13 -40.33 28.82 9.75
CA SER A 13 -40.19 27.59 8.97
C SER A 13 -38.71 27.28 8.84
N ILE A 14 -38.21 26.49 9.79
CA ILE A 14 -36.95 25.76 9.64
C ILE A 14 -37.20 24.69 8.58
N ARG A 15 -36.83 24.99 7.32
CA ARG A 15 -36.75 23.95 6.28
C ARG A 15 -35.64 22.99 6.69
N GLY A 16 -36.04 21.73 6.88
CA GLY A 16 -35.18 20.64 7.30
C GLY A 16 -33.95 20.52 6.41
N CYS A 17 -32.81 20.37 7.08
CA CYS A 17 -31.58 19.89 6.49
C CYS A 17 -31.88 18.51 5.88
N ALA A 18 -31.82 18.41 4.55
CA ALA A 18 -31.87 17.12 3.89
C ALA A 18 -30.55 16.39 4.18
N VAL A 19 -30.59 15.49 5.16
CA VAL A 19 -29.55 14.49 5.36
C VAL A 19 -29.56 13.61 4.12
N ARG A 20 -28.57 13.79 3.24
CA ARG A 20 -28.28 12.80 2.20
C ARG A 20 -27.62 11.61 2.89
N VAL A 21 -28.37 10.52 3.01
CA VAL A 21 -27.80 9.18 3.23
C VAL A 21 -27.26 8.75 1.87
N GLY A 22 -25.98 9.01 1.62
CA GLY A 22 -25.26 8.51 0.44
C GLY A 22 -24.57 7.20 0.82
N GLY A 23 -25.31 6.10 0.80
CA GLY A 23 -24.82 4.75 1.08
C GLY A 23 -24.39 3.98 -0.18
N GLU A 24 -23.99 4.69 -1.24
CA GLU A 24 -23.62 4.09 -2.54
C GLU A 24 -22.21 4.47 -3.02
N THR A 25 -21.46 5.30 -2.28
CA THR A 25 -20.08 5.68 -2.64
C THR A 25 -19.02 4.73 -2.08
N ASP A 26 -19.28 4.08 -0.95
CA ASP A 26 -18.29 3.22 -0.27
C ASP A 26 -18.10 1.88 -1.01
N SER A 27 -19.17 1.36 -1.60
CA SER A 27 -19.17 0.06 -2.29
C SER A 27 -18.59 0.09 -3.70
N GLN A 28 -18.53 1.25 -4.37
CA GLN A 28 -17.88 1.39 -5.67
C GLN A 28 -16.39 1.73 -5.54
N GLU A 29 -15.98 2.46 -4.51
CA GLU A 29 -14.55 2.72 -4.22
C GLU A 29 -13.82 1.44 -3.80
N GLU A 30 -14.48 0.49 -3.13
CA GLU A 30 -13.92 -0.84 -2.86
C GLU A 30 -13.81 -1.73 -4.11
N MET A 31 -14.68 -1.55 -5.10
CA MET A 31 -14.75 -2.39 -6.30
C MET A 31 -13.68 -2.09 -7.37
N ASP A 32 -13.01 -0.94 -7.31
CA ASP A 32 -11.95 -0.56 -8.26
C ASP A 32 -10.53 -0.61 -7.64
N MET A 33 -10.38 -0.93 -6.36
CA MET A 33 -9.07 -1.03 -5.70
C MET A 33 -8.25 -2.18 -6.27
N GLN A 34 -7.07 -1.84 -6.79
CA GLN A 34 -6.09 -2.80 -7.31
C GLN A 34 -4.99 -3.03 -6.27
N TYR A 35 -4.33 -4.18 -6.37
CA TYR A 35 -3.22 -4.53 -5.51
C TYR A 35 -1.92 -4.36 -6.27
N TYR A 36 -0.90 -3.85 -5.60
CA TYR A 36 0.44 -3.66 -6.17
C TYR A 36 1.50 -4.21 -5.24
N LEU A 37 2.47 -4.87 -5.83
CA LEU A 37 3.70 -5.34 -5.20
C LEU A 37 4.77 -4.27 -5.37
N LEU A 38 5.35 -3.84 -4.25
CA LEU A 38 6.53 -3.00 -4.16
C LEU A 38 7.70 -3.89 -3.78
N ASN A 39 8.53 -4.26 -4.75
CA ASN A 39 9.74 -5.05 -4.50
C ASN A 39 10.89 -4.12 -4.12
N VAL A 40 11.52 -4.40 -2.98
CA VAL A 40 12.74 -3.72 -2.55
C VAL A 40 13.93 -4.44 -3.20
N MET A 41 14.63 -3.75 -4.09
CA MET A 41 15.77 -4.31 -4.82
C MET A 41 17.07 -4.00 -4.06
N GLN A 42 17.72 -5.04 -3.55
CA GLN A 42 18.98 -4.95 -2.84
C GLN A 42 20.13 -4.97 -3.86
N PRO A 43 20.98 -3.92 -3.96
CA PRO A 43 22.09 -3.86 -4.92
C PRO A 43 23.26 -4.79 -4.56
N GLY A 44 23.26 -5.32 -3.34
CA GLY A 44 24.25 -6.26 -2.81
C GLY A 44 24.01 -6.51 -1.32
N TRP A 45 24.46 -7.66 -0.83
CA TRP A 45 24.25 -8.10 0.56
C TRP A 45 25.49 -7.94 1.44
N ASP A 46 26.64 -7.63 0.84
CA ASP A 46 27.92 -7.45 1.53
C ASP A 46 28.07 -6.04 2.12
N GLU A 47 27.40 -5.06 1.51
CA GLU A 47 27.47 -3.65 1.90
C GLU A 47 26.29 -3.31 2.81
N VAL A 48 26.51 -3.47 4.12
CA VAL A 48 25.54 -3.08 5.16
C VAL A 48 25.80 -1.62 5.56
N PRO A 49 24.78 -0.74 5.53
CA PRO A 49 24.93 0.64 5.99
C PRO A 49 25.38 0.72 7.45
N ALA A 50 25.94 1.87 7.83
CA ALA A 50 26.35 2.10 9.22
C ALA A 50 25.14 1.97 10.18
N PRO A 51 25.32 1.53 11.45
CA PRO A 51 24.21 1.31 12.37
C PRO A 51 23.30 2.54 12.58
N GLU A 52 23.88 3.73 12.56
CA GLU A 52 23.17 5.00 12.64
C GLU A 52 22.34 5.30 11.39
N GLU A 53 22.86 4.99 10.20
CA GLU A 53 22.10 5.08 8.95
C GLU A 53 20.96 4.06 8.90
N LEU A 54 21.22 2.81 9.33
CA LEU A 54 20.19 1.78 9.47
C LEU A 54 19.08 2.21 10.43
N ALA A 55 19.41 2.85 11.55
CA ALA A 55 18.42 3.37 12.48
C ALA A 55 17.54 4.46 11.83
N GLU A 56 18.12 5.35 11.03
CA GLU A 56 17.35 6.36 10.29
C GLU A 56 16.51 5.77 9.16
N ILE A 57 17.00 4.73 8.46
CA ILE A 57 16.19 3.94 7.51
C ILE A 57 14.99 3.30 8.24
N GLY A 58 15.22 2.68 9.39
CA GLY A 58 14.17 2.08 10.22
C GLY A 58 13.08 3.07 10.59
N LYS A 59 13.44 4.26 11.09
CA LYS A 59 12.47 5.32 11.43
C LYS A 59 11.64 5.76 10.23
N ARG A 60 12.26 5.91 9.04
CA ARG A 60 11.55 6.29 7.81
C ARG A 60 10.59 5.20 7.34
N LEU A 61 11.00 3.94 7.44
CA LEU A 61 10.15 2.78 7.15
C LEU A 61 8.96 2.70 8.10
N ASP A 62 9.17 2.91 9.40
CA ASP A 62 8.08 2.92 10.38
C ASP A 62 7.05 4.01 10.07
N ALA A 63 7.52 5.22 9.76
CA ALA A 63 6.66 6.34 9.36
C ALA A 63 5.89 6.03 8.07
N PHE A 64 6.56 5.48 7.05
CA PHE A 64 5.94 5.07 5.80
C PHE A 64 4.87 3.99 6.01
N HIS A 65 5.16 2.97 6.82
CA HIS A 65 4.22 1.91 7.13
C HIS A 65 3.03 2.43 7.94
N GLN A 66 3.24 3.40 8.83
CA GLN A 66 2.15 4.07 9.54
C GLN A 66 1.25 4.83 8.56
N GLU A 67 1.82 5.61 7.65
CA GLU A 67 1.07 6.34 6.64
C GLU A 67 0.23 5.42 5.74
N LEU A 68 0.80 4.29 5.29
CA LEU A 68 0.05 3.27 4.54
C LEU A 68 -1.15 2.74 5.32
N ARG A 69 -1.02 2.52 6.63
CA ARG A 69 -2.11 2.02 7.47
C ARG A 69 -3.19 3.07 7.67
N GLU A 70 -2.79 4.31 7.94
CA GLU A 70 -3.71 5.45 8.11
C GLU A 70 -4.49 5.74 6.83
N ALA A 71 -3.85 5.61 5.67
CA ALA A 71 -4.50 5.73 4.36
C ALA A 71 -5.35 4.52 3.97
N GLY A 72 -5.36 3.46 4.80
CA GLY A 72 -6.00 2.19 4.46
C GLY A 72 -5.41 1.56 3.19
N ALA A 73 -4.16 1.84 2.84
CA ALA A 73 -3.46 1.28 1.68
C ALA A 73 -2.62 0.03 2.04
N TRP A 74 -2.35 -0.20 3.33
CA TRP A 74 -1.55 -1.33 3.81
C TRP A 74 -2.24 -2.68 3.59
N VAL A 75 -1.52 -3.64 2.98
CA VAL A 75 -1.91 -5.06 2.96
C VAL A 75 -0.88 -5.91 3.71
N PHE A 76 0.39 -5.85 3.29
CA PHE A 76 1.48 -6.65 3.87
C PHE A 76 2.83 -5.96 3.65
N ALA A 77 3.81 -6.17 4.54
CA ALA A 77 5.21 -5.94 4.20
C ALA A 77 6.15 -6.82 5.02
N GLY A 78 7.31 -7.12 4.45
CA GLY A 78 8.37 -7.87 5.13
C GLY A 78 9.72 -7.76 4.41
N GLY A 79 10.78 -7.67 5.19
CA GLY A 79 12.16 -7.84 4.71
C GLY A 79 12.47 -9.33 4.53
N LEU A 80 13.34 -9.63 3.55
CA LEU A 80 13.86 -10.98 3.32
C LEU A 80 15.24 -11.12 3.95
N HIS A 81 15.58 -12.35 4.33
CA HIS A 81 16.94 -12.69 4.72
C HIS A 81 17.86 -12.74 3.49
N ASN A 82 19.17 -12.82 3.74
CA ASN A 82 20.16 -13.01 2.69
C ASN A 82 19.75 -14.19 1.79
N PRO A 83 19.84 -14.05 0.45
CA PRO A 83 19.42 -15.06 -0.51
C PRO A 83 20.08 -16.43 -0.33
N ASP A 84 21.26 -16.51 0.29
CA ASP A 84 21.92 -17.78 0.62
C ASP A 84 21.10 -18.64 1.60
N SER A 85 20.12 -18.04 2.31
CA SER A 85 19.19 -18.77 3.17
C SER A 85 17.99 -19.36 2.42
N SER A 86 17.89 -19.16 1.10
CA SER A 86 16.74 -19.65 0.33
C SER A 86 16.95 -21.09 -0.16
N THR A 87 15.85 -21.77 -0.45
CA THR A 87 15.82 -23.10 -1.04
C THR A 87 14.82 -23.09 -2.18
N VAL A 88 15.24 -23.59 -3.34
CA VAL A 88 14.45 -23.61 -4.57
C VAL A 88 13.93 -25.02 -4.83
N LEU A 89 12.62 -25.11 -5.08
CA LEU A 89 11.94 -26.33 -5.49
C LEU A 89 11.65 -26.26 -6.99
N ARG A 90 12.07 -27.27 -7.76
CA ARG A 90 11.82 -27.36 -9.21
C ARG A 90 11.06 -28.65 -9.55
N PRO A 91 9.96 -28.59 -10.30
CA PRO A 91 9.29 -29.80 -10.77
C PRO A 91 10.21 -30.58 -11.73
N ARG A 92 10.23 -31.90 -11.60
CA ARG A 92 11.01 -32.80 -12.45
C ARG A 92 10.34 -34.17 -12.55
N ASP A 93 9.82 -34.50 -13.73
CA ASP A 93 9.31 -35.85 -14.07
C ASP A 93 8.33 -36.47 -13.06
N GLY A 94 7.41 -35.67 -12.52
CA GLY A 94 6.44 -36.12 -11.51
C GLY A 94 6.94 -36.08 -10.07
N ASP A 95 8.16 -35.56 -9.85
CA ASP A 95 8.78 -35.33 -8.55
C ASP A 95 9.27 -33.86 -8.43
N VAL A 96 9.96 -33.54 -7.34
CA VAL A 96 10.50 -32.21 -7.04
C VAL A 96 12.00 -32.29 -6.72
N LEU A 97 12.81 -31.56 -7.48
CA LEU A 97 14.20 -31.31 -7.17
C LEU A 97 14.31 -30.14 -6.19
N ILE A 98 15.06 -30.33 -5.10
CA ILE A 98 15.30 -29.32 -4.07
C ILE A 98 16.77 -28.90 -4.11
N THR A 99 17.03 -27.59 -4.20
CA THR A 99 18.39 -27.03 -4.24
C THR A 99 18.51 -25.83 -3.32
N ASP A 100 19.57 -25.77 -2.53
CA ASP A 100 19.89 -24.60 -1.70
C ASP A 100 20.37 -23.41 -2.55
N GLY A 101 20.17 -22.20 -2.03
CA GLY A 101 20.51 -20.94 -2.67
C GLY A 101 19.36 -20.32 -3.48
N PRO A 102 19.55 -19.07 -3.95
CA PRO A 102 18.51 -18.32 -4.67
C PRO A 102 18.19 -18.92 -6.03
N TYR A 103 16.97 -18.64 -6.51
CA TYR A 103 16.58 -19.03 -7.87
C TYR A 103 17.33 -18.23 -8.93
N ALA A 104 17.37 -16.91 -8.75
CA ALA A 104 18.04 -15.99 -9.66
C ALA A 104 19.43 -15.68 -9.11
N GLU A 105 20.45 -16.07 -9.87
CA GLU A 105 21.83 -15.65 -9.60
C GLU A 105 22.04 -14.25 -10.16
N GLY A 106 22.41 -13.31 -9.29
CA GLY A 106 22.59 -11.93 -9.69
C GLY A 106 23.16 -11.07 -8.57
N LYS A 107 23.73 -9.93 -8.97
CA LYS A 107 24.22 -8.93 -8.02
C LYS A 107 23.06 -8.25 -7.29
N GLU A 108 21.99 -7.93 -8.03
CA GLU A 108 20.78 -7.31 -7.48
C GLU A 108 19.74 -8.38 -7.18
N GLN A 109 19.24 -8.42 -5.95
CA GLN A 109 18.29 -9.44 -5.50
C GLN A 109 17.17 -8.83 -4.65
N LEU A 110 16.12 -9.60 -4.37
CA LEU A 110 15.00 -9.13 -3.55
C LEU A 110 15.40 -9.02 -2.08
N GLY A 111 15.42 -7.79 -1.55
CA GLY A 111 15.68 -7.52 -0.12
C GLY A 111 14.42 -7.49 0.74
N GLY A 112 13.25 -7.33 0.12
CA GLY A 112 11.98 -7.20 0.83
C GLY A 112 10.84 -6.94 -0.13
N LEU A 113 9.62 -6.98 0.39
CA LEU A 113 8.42 -6.67 -0.37
C LEU A 113 7.36 -6.01 0.49
N CYS A 114 6.52 -5.19 -0.16
CA CYS A 114 5.30 -4.64 0.40
C CYS A 114 4.16 -4.82 -0.60
N ILE A 115 2.98 -5.23 -0.13
CA ILE A 115 1.76 -5.24 -0.91
C ILE A 115 0.90 -4.07 -0.43
N VAL A 116 0.45 -3.25 -1.37
CA VAL A 116 -0.43 -2.11 -1.13
C VAL A 116 -1.69 -2.21 -1.96
N LYS A 117 -2.79 -1.62 -1.48
CA LYS A 117 -3.97 -1.34 -2.29
C LYS A 117 -3.97 0.11 -2.76
N ALA A 118 -4.31 0.31 -4.02
CA ALA A 118 -4.36 1.61 -4.68
C ALA A 118 -5.40 1.61 -5.80
N PRO A 119 -6.04 2.75 -6.10
CA PRO A 119 -7.06 2.83 -7.16
C PRO A 119 -6.48 2.57 -8.57
N ASP A 120 -5.22 2.95 -8.80
CA ASP A 120 -4.55 2.82 -10.09
C ASP A 120 -3.02 2.77 -9.93
N LEU A 121 -2.32 2.64 -11.06
CA LEU A 121 -0.85 2.56 -11.09
C LEU A 121 -0.21 3.86 -10.63
N ASP A 122 -0.81 5.02 -10.92
CA ASP A 122 -0.23 6.31 -10.54
C ASP A 122 -0.22 6.47 -9.02
N ALA A 123 -1.34 6.12 -8.35
CA ALA A 123 -1.40 6.07 -6.90
C ALA A 123 -0.42 5.04 -6.30
N ALA A 124 -0.24 3.89 -6.95
CA ALA A 124 0.75 2.90 -6.52
C ALA A 124 2.20 3.39 -6.68
N LEU A 125 2.50 4.14 -7.74
CA LEU A 125 3.80 4.75 -7.97
C LEU A 125 4.14 5.81 -6.92
N GLU A 126 3.14 6.55 -6.42
CA GLU A 126 3.35 7.47 -5.29
C GLU A 126 3.74 6.72 -4.00
N TRP A 127 3.14 5.56 -3.74
CA TRP A 127 3.61 4.68 -2.66
C TRP A 127 5.01 4.13 -2.93
N GLY A 128 5.30 3.72 -4.16
CA GLY A 128 6.64 3.28 -4.58
C GLY A 128 7.70 4.37 -4.38
N ARG A 129 7.37 5.63 -4.66
CA ARG A 129 8.25 6.79 -4.42
C ARG A 129 8.56 6.96 -2.94
N LYS A 130 7.54 6.89 -2.08
CA LYS A 130 7.72 6.97 -0.63
C LYS A 130 8.54 5.80 -0.10
N ALA A 131 8.29 4.58 -0.59
CA ALA A 131 9.06 3.39 -0.25
C ALA A 131 10.53 3.53 -0.66
N ALA A 132 10.83 4.08 -1.85
CA ALA A 132 12.20 4.29 -2.32
C ALA A 132 12.95 5.30 -1.43
N LEU A 133 12.28 6.39 -1.03
CA LEU A 133 12.85 7.37 -0.11
C LEU A 133 13.05 6.82 1.30
N ALA A 134 12.14 5.95 1.77
CA ALA A 134 12.21 5.35 3.09
C ALA A 134 13.31 4.28 3.18
N THR A 135 13.40 3.40 2.18
CA THR A 135 14.39 2.32 2.10
C THR A 135 15.76 2.78 1.64
N THR A 136 15.85 3.90 0.92
CA THR A 136 17.04 4.33 0.15
C THR A 136 17.44 3.36 -0.96
N LEU A 137 16.55 2.44 -1.33
CA LEU A 137 16.78 1.40 -2.33
C LEU A 137 15.83 1.54 -3.53
N PRO A 138 16.19 1.00 -4.70
CA PRO A 138 15.28 0.93 -5.83
C PRO A 138 14.02 0.11 -5.49
N ILE A 139 12.86 0.62 -5.89
CA ILE A 139 11.58 -0.06 -5.75
C ILE A 139 11.02 -0.38 -7.13
N GLU A 140 10.74 -1.66 -7.38
CA GLU A 140 9.96 -2.07 -8.54
C GLU A 140 8.48 -2.17 -8.15
N VAL A 141 7.64 -1.39 -8.83
CA VAL A 141 6.18 -1.40 -8.65
C VAL A 141 5.55 -2.29 -9.71
N ARG A 142 4.77 -3.29 -9.28
CA ARG A 142 4.16 -4.28 -10.17
C ARG A 142 2.70 -4.54 -9.79
N PRO A 143 1.76 -4.59 -10.75
CA PRO A 143 0.40 -5.08 -10.46
C PRO A 143 0.44 -6.48 -9.83
N PHE A 144 -0.33 -6.68 -8.77
CA PHE A 144 -0.43 -7.92 -8.02
C PHE A 144 -1.79 -8.56 -8.24
N GLN A 145 -1.80 -9.84 -8.65
CA GLN A 145 -3.03 -10.60 -8.81
C GLN A 145 -3.50 -11.06 -7.44
N HIS A 146 -4.34 -10.24 -6.79
CA HIS A 146 -5.02 -10.63 -5.57
C HIS A 146 -6.26 -11.45 -5.92
N GLN A 147 -6.34 -12.67 -5.40
CA GLN A 147 -7.59 -13.43 -5.39
C GLN A 147 -8.27 -13.15 -4.06
N SER A 148 -9.49 -12.60 -4.08
CA SER A 148 -10.32 -12.56 -2.89
C SER A 148 -10.73 -13.99 -2.52
N GLU A 149 -10.67 -14.31 -1.23
CA GLU A 149 -11.38 -15.48 -0.71
C GLU A 149 -12.85 -15.08 -0.61
N ASP A 150 -13.66 -15.51 -1.58
CA ASP A 150 -15.13 -15.45 -1.51
C ASP A 150 -15.69 -16.52 -0.56
#